data_AF-A0A1C5ED09-F1
#
_entry.id   AF-A0A1C5ED09-F1
#
_cell.length_a   1.000
_cell.length_b   1.000
_cell.length_c   1.000
_cell.angle_alpha   90.00
_cell.angle_beta   90.00
_cell.angle_gamma   90.00
#
_symmetry.space_group_name_H-M   'P 1'
#
loop_
_entity.id
_entity.type
_entity.pdbx_description
1 polymer ?
#
loop_
_entity_poly.entity_id
_entity_poly.type
_entity_poly.pdbx_seq_one_letter_code
_entity_poly.pdbx_strand_id
1 'polypeptide(L)'
;MIEQAASSPSQGEKRLPVRADAGRFLILAVVFICAACGLVYELELVALASYLIGDSVTQASVVLSVMVFAMGVGSLLAKRLRCRAAVGFGLLEAALALLGGCSALVLYGSFVWMGESRYALVGFSLAIGILIGAEIPLLMTLIQRFSRQDAEGTVADLFAADYVGALVGGLAFPFLLLPWLGQLTGALLTGAVNAVAGGALVLWLFRRDLTPRSRWLLVIVNVLVLSVLATAAVLVDDFERAARRAVYGDRVRVAVHTDVQEVVLTGGRDGPLDLYLDGRLRVSGRDEFRYHEALVHPAMRGPHAHVLILGGGDGLAAREVLRYGSVRAVTVVELDPGVARLARTDPALAALNGHAYDDSRLRAVYADAFTWLREAPERTYDVVISDLPNPGITASTKLYSEEFYGLATRVLTDRGRLAVHAGSPTSQPRTYWTVDATLRAAGFGTTPYSATGPPTGFTAGPDRVKDGTPALSDWGFELAELGSRPQLGLAADAPRLRSLGMPLLAAGARGVERTRIPDLPPSTLVHPRYTE
;
A
#
# COMPACT_ATOMS: atom_id res chain seq x y z
N MET A 1 -51.94 59.39 -35.93
CA MET A 1 -52.05 59.25 -34.47
C MET A 1 -52.31 57.77 -34.18
N ILE A 2 -51.24 56.97 -34.02
CA ILE A 2 -51.32 55.56 -33.64
C ILE A 2 -50.19 55.34 -32.64
N GLU A 3 -50.58 55.02 -31.41
CA GLU A 3 -49.74 54.80 -30.22
C GLU A 3 -48.72 53.66 -30.40
N GLN A 4 -47.47 53.94 -30.03
CA GLN A 4 -46.48 52.91 -29.70
C GLN A 4 -46.81 52.34 -28.31
N ALA A 5 -47.33 51.11 -28.28
CA ALA A 5 -47.43 50.34 -27.05
C ALA A 5 -46.03 49.91 -26.61
N ALA A 6 -45.54 50.52 -25.52
CA ALA A 6 -44.37 50.07 -24.79
C ALA A 6 -44.63 48.66 -24.23
N SER A 7 -43.88 47.67 -24.69
CA SER A 7 -43.86 46.34 -24.10
C SER A 7 -43.18 46.39 -22.73
N SER A 8 -43.97 46.22 -21.69
CA SER A 8 -43.50 45.96 -20.33
C SER A 8 -42.64 44.68 -20.28
N PRO A 9 -41.50 44.65 -19.58
CA PRO A 9 -40.73 43.43 -19.40
C PRO A 9 -41.54 42.43 -18.53
N SER A 10 -41.55 41.17 -18.97
CA SER A 10 -42.26 40.08 -18.31
C SER A 10 -41.78 39.88 -16.87
N GLN A 11 -42.73 39.84 -15.95
CA GLN A 11 -42.52 39.45 -14.56
C GLN A 11 -42.13 37.96 -14.50
N GLY A 12 -40.92 37.66 -14.00
CA GLY A 12 -40.50 36.27 -13.76
C GLY A 12 -39.01 36.02 -13.56
N GLU A 13 -38.12 36.98 -13.81
CA GLU A 13 -36.68 36.76 -13.59
C GLU A 13 -36.35 36.83 -12.09
N LYS A 14 -36.21 35.65 -11.49
CA LYS A 14 -35.64 35.48 -10.15
C LYS A 14 -34.22 36.05 -10.12
N ARG A 15 -34.08 37.31 -9.70
CA ARG A 15 -32.77 37.95 -9.49
C ARG A 15 -31.97 37.15 -8.47
N LEU A 16 -30.72 36.83 -8.77
CA LEU A 16 -29.78 36.16 -7.88
C LEU A 16 -29.21 37.14 -6.83
N PRO A 17 -28.57 36.66 -5.75
CA PRO A 17 -28.05 37.54 -4.69
C PRO A 17 -26.73 38.25 -5.05
N VAL A 18 -26.10 37.93 -6.18
CA VAL A 18 -24.77 38.43 -6.57
C VAL A 18 -24.76 38.88 -8.04
N ARG A 19 -23.78 39.71 -8.44
CA ARG A 19 -23.53 40.07 -9.84
C ARG A 19 -23.22 38.82 -10.69
N ALA A 20 -23.60 38.84 -11.97
CA ALA A 20 -23.47 37.69 -12.86
C ALA A 20 -22.03 37.13 -12.93
N ASP A 21 -21.03 38.02 -13.07
CA ASP A 21 -19.61 37.62 -13.14
C ASP A 21 -19.10 36.98 -11.84
N ALA A 22 -19.51 37.54 -10.69
CA ALA A 22 -19.18 36.99 -9.37
C ALA A 22 -19.86 35.63 -9.14
N GLY A 23 -21.09 35.44 -9.62
CA GLY A 23 -21.79 34.16 -9.60
C GLY A 23 -21.10 33.09 -10.45
N ARG A 24 -20.64 33.44 -11.66
CA ARG A 24 -19.87 32.56 -12.54
C ARG A 24 -18.57 32.12 -11.86
N PHE A 25 -17.81 33.06 -11.31
CA PHE A 25 -16.57 32.76 -10.59
C PHE A 25 -16.79 31.82 -9.41
N LEU A 26 -17.83 32.05 -8.60
CA LEU A 26 -18.16 31.18 -7.47
C LEU A 26 -18.53 29.75 -7.89
N ILE A 27 -19.26 29.59 -9.00
CA ILE A 27 -19.56 28.25 -9.54
C ILE A 27 -18.27 27.57 -9.98
N LEU A 28 -17.42 28.24 -10.75
CA LEU A 28 -16.14 27.68 -11.20
C LEU A 28 -15.22 27.31 -10.04
N ALA A 29 -15.22 28.10 -8.96
CA ALA A 29 -14.49 27.75 -7.74
C ALA A 29 -15.03 26.49 -7.06
N VAL A 30 -16.36 26.29 -7.03
CA VAL A 30 -16.95 25.06 -6.49
C VAL A 30 -16.67 23.87 -7.40
N VAL A 31 -16.75 24.04 -8.72
CA VAL A 31 -16.37 22.99 -9.70
C VAL A 31 -14.93 22.54 -9.47
N PHE A 32 -14.01 23.51 -9.31
CA PHE A 32 -12.63 23.22 -8.98
C PHE A 32 -12.49 22.41 -7.68
N ILE A 33 -13.21 22.78 -6.62
CA ILE A 33 -13.16 22.07 -5.33
C ILE A 33 -13.75 20.65 -5.45
N CYS A 34 -14.90 20.48 -6.10
CA CYS A 34 -15.54 19.19 -6.27
C CYS A 34 -14.67 18.26 -7.14
N ALA A 35 -14.08 18.76 -8.23
CA ALA A 35 -13.13 18.01 -9.05
C ALA A 35 -11.87 17.60 -8.26
N ALA A 36 -11.35 18.50 -7.42
CA ALA A 36 -10.23 18.16 -6.53
C ALA A 36 -10.61 17.06 -5.54
N CYS A 37 -11.79 17.13 -4.91
CA CYS A 37 -12.28 16.11 -3.98
C CYS A 37 -12.53 14.77 -4.68
N GLY A 38 -13.14 14.80 -5.87
CA GLY A 38 -13.39 13.62 -6.69
C GLY A 38 -12.11 12.85 -7.01
N LEU A 39 -11.05 13.55 -7.44
CA LEU A 39 -9.77 12.90 -7.70
C LEU A 39 -9.07 12.42 -6.42
N VAL A 40 -9.21 13.14 -5.30
CA VAL A 40 -8.69 12.65 -4.01
C VAL A 40 -9.34 11.32 -3.63
N TYR A 41 -10.67 11.18 -3.74
CA TYR A 41 -11.34 9.90 -3.46
C TYR A 41 -10.87 8.78 -4.37
N GLU A 42 -10.64 9.07 -5.66
CA GLU A 42 -10.11 8.09 -6.61
C GLU A 42 -8.74 7.55 -6.17
N LEU A 43 -7.81 8.46 -5.90
CA LEU A 43 -6.45 8.12 -5.50
C LEU A 43 -6.41 7.44 -4.13
N GLU A 44 -7.29 7.83 -3.22
CA GLU A 44 -7.43 7.21 -1.91
C GLU A 44 -7.87 5.75 -2.03
N LEU A 45 -8.88 5.44 -2.85
CA LEU A 45 -9.31 4.06 -3.12
C LEU A 45 -8.19 3.24 -3.76
N VAL A 46 -7.47 3.81 -4.73
CA VAL A 46 -6.31 3.14 -5.38
C VAL A 46 -5.22 2.84 -4.35
N ALA A 47 -4.89 3.80 -3.48
CA ALA A 47 -3.89 3.62 -2.43
C ALA A 47 -4.30 2.55 -1.42
N LEU A 48 -5.55 2.56 -0.93
CA LEU A 48 -6.07 1.53 -0.02
C LEU A 48 -6.08 0.15 -0.67
N ALA A 49 -6.44 0.06 -1.94
CA ALA A 49 -6.47 -1.20 -2.65
C ALA A 49 -5.07 -1.82 -2.74
N SER A 50 -4.06 -1.01 -3.07
CA SER A 50 -2.67 -1.43 -3.08
C SER A 50 -2.18 -1.87 -1.71
N TYR A 51 -2.52 -1.13 -0.65
CA TYR A 51 -2.08 -1.42 0.72
C TYR A 51 -2.75 -2.67 1.30
N LEU A 52 -4.08 -2.80 1.17
CA LEU A 52 -4.87 -3.85 1.83
C LEU A 52 -4.87 -5.18 1.07
N ILE A 53 -4.97 -5.13 -0.27
CA ILE A 53 -5.16 -6.32 -1.10
C ILE A 53 -3.83 -6.81 -1.70
N GLY A 54 -2.86 -5.91 -1.87
CA GLY A 54 -1.66 -6.16 -2.68
C GLY A 54 -1.94 -6.09 -4.17
N ASP A 55 -0.90 -6.25 -4.99
CA ASP A 55 -0.95 -6.08 -6.46
C ASP A 55 -1.39 -4.69 -6.94
N SER A 56 -0.50 -3.71 -6.80
CA SER A 56 -0.83 -2.30 -7.03
C SER A 56 -1.37 -2.00 -8.44
N VAL A 57 -0.88 -2.70 -9.47
CA VAL A 57 -1.26 -2.44 -10.87
C VAL A 57 -2.66 -2.96 -11.17
N THR A 58 -2.95 -4.20 -10.78
CA THR A 58 -4.28 -4.80 -11.01
C THR A 58 -5.33 -4.06 -10.21
N GLN A 59 -5.05 -3.73 -8.95
CA GLN A 59 -6.00 -3.02 -8.11
C GLN A 59 -6.27 -1.60 -8.61
N ALA A 60 -5.23 -0.86 -9.00
CA ALA A 60 -5.40 0.44 -9.64
C ALA A 60 -6.25 0.32 -10.92
N SER A 61 -5.95 -0.66 -11.78
CA SER A 61 -6.69 -0.89 -13.03
C SER A 61 -8.17 -1.19 -12.79
N VAL A 62 -8.49 -1.99 -11.77
CA VAL A 62 -9.87 -2.29 -11.40
C VAL A 62 -10.60 -1.04 -10.91
N VAL A 63 -10.00 -0.29 -9.97
CA VAL A 63 -10.61 0.93 -9.43
C VAL A 63 -10.85 1.95 -10.54
N LEU A 64 -9.83 2.26 -11.36
CA LEU A 64 -9.93 3.21 -12.46
C LEU A 64 -10.99 2.79 -13.49
N SER A 65 -10.97 1.53 -13.93
CA SER A 65 -11.89 1.04 -14.96
C SER A 65 -13.34 1.01 -14.48
N VAL A 66 -13.57 0.54 -13.24
CA VAL A 66 -14.90 0.53 -12.62
C VAL A 66 -15.40 1.94 -12.45
N MET A 67 -14.55 2.87 -11.99
CA MET A 67 -14.94 4.24 -11.73
C MET A 67 -15.26 5.01 -13.02
N VAL A 68 -14.46 4.88 -14.07
CA VAL A 68 -14.73 5.50 -15.39
C VAL A 68 -16.03 4.98 -16.00
N PHE A 69 -16.28 3.66 -15.93
CA PHE A 69 -17.55 3.08 -16.35
C PHE A 69 -18.73 3.64 -15.52
N ALA A 70 -18.56 3.68 -14.20
CA ALA A 70 -19.52 4.22 -13.25
C ALA A 70 -19.83 5.70 -13.53
N MET A 71 -18.83 6.51 -13.88
CA MET A 71 -19.01 7.90 -14.27
C MET A 71 -19.90 8.04 -15.51
N GLY A 72 -19.70 7.18 -16.52
CA GLY A 72 -20.59 7.10 -17.67
C GLY A 72 -22.05 6.84 -17.27
N VAL A 73 -22.28 5.87 -16.40
CA VAL A 73 -23.62 5.54 -15.85
C VAL A 73 -24.21 6.72 -15.06
N GLY A 74 -23.40 7.36 -14.22
CA GLY A 74 -23.76 8.55 -13.45
C GLY A 74 -24.26 9.69 -14.33
N SER A 75 -23.53 9.98 -15.41
CA SER A 75 -23.88 11.05 -16.35
C SER A 75 -25.25 10.83 -17.02
N LEU A 76 -25.61 9.56 -17.27
CA LEU A 76 -26.91 9.17 -17.82
C LEU A 76 -28.03 9.29 -16.78
N LEU A 77 -27.78 8.85 -15.55
CA LEU A 77 -28.73 8.94 -14.43
C LEU A 77 -29.04 10.40 -14.06
N ALA A 78 -28.05 11.29 -14.18
CA ALA A 78 -28.19 12.71 -13.91
C ALA A 78 -29.29 13.39 -14.73
N LYS A 79 -29.65 12.86 -15.90
CA LYS A 79 -30.75 13.38 -16.76
C LYS A 79 -32.06 13.54 -15.99
N ARG A 80 -32.36 12.62 -15.06
CA ARG A 80 -33.59 12.64 -14.24
C ARG A 80 -33.56 13.75 -13.19
N LEU A 81 -32.37 14.14 -12.73
CA LEU A 81 -32.16 15.12 -11.68
C LEU A 81 -32.12 16.57 -12.22
N ARG A 82 -31.95 16.76 -13.54
CA ARG A 82 -31.86 18.10 -14.18
C ARG A 82 -33.07 18.98 -13.93
N CYS A 83 -34.27 18.40 -13.81
CA CYS A 83 -35.50 19.14 -13.51
C CYS A 83 -35.44 19.89 -12.18
N ARG A 84 -34.61 19.41 -11.24
CA ARG A 84 -34.34 20.05 -9.94
C ARG A 84 -32.83 20.14 -9.70
N ALA A 85 -32.09 20.65 -10.69
CA ALA A 85 -30.63 20.63 -10.71
C ALA A 85 -29.97 21.11 -9.41
N ALA A 86 -30.44 22.21 -8.80
CA ALA A 86 -29.88 22.72 -7.54
C ALA A 86 -30.07 21.74 -6.37
N VAL A 87 -31.26 21.15 -6.23
CA VAL A 87 -31.52 20.16 -5.16
C VAL A 87 -30.77 18.87 -5.42
N GLY A 88 -30.76 18.41 -6.68
CA GLY A 88 -30.03 17.21 -7.10
C GLY A 88 -28.54 17.32 -6.82
N PHE A 89 -27.94 18.46 -7.19
CA PHE A 89 -26.52 18.75 -6.94
C PHE A 89 -26.22 18.75 -5.43
N GLY A 90 -27.00 19.49 -4.62
CA GLY A 90 -26.76 19.52 -3.17
C GLY A 90 -26.87 18.16 -2.47
N LEU A 91 -27.79 17.30 -2.92
CA LEU A 91 -27.89 15.93 -2.41
C LEU A 91 -26.75 15.03 -2.91
N LEU A 92 -26.31 15.23 -4.15
CA LEU A 92 -25.18 14.52 -4.74
C LEU A 92 -23.89 14.83 -4.00
N GLU A 93 -23.59 16.11 -3.75
CA GLU A 93 -22.41 16.54 -3.01
C GLU A 93 -22.38 16.02 -1.57
N ALA A 94 -23.54 16.00 -0.91
CA ALA A 94 -23.68 15.42 0.42
C ALA A 94 -23.47 13.89 0.43
N ALA A 95 -23.99 13.19 -0.58
CA ALA A 95 -23.79 11.75 -0.73
C ALA A 95 -22.33 11.40 -1.08
N LEU A 96 -21.71 12.18 -1.97
CA LEU A 96 -20.31 12.03 -2.36
C LEU A 96 -19.39 12.29 -1.16
N ALA A 97 -19.66 13.34 -0.38
CA ALA A 97 -18.94 13.65 0.85
C ALA A 97 -19.01 12.52 1.88
N LEU A 98 -20.20 11.93 2.08
CA LEU A 98 -20.39 10.84 3.04
C LEU A 98 -19.70 9.55 2.55
N LEU A 99 -19.94 9.15 1.30
CA LEU A 99 -19.39 7.91 0.76
C LEU A 99 -17.88 7.99 0.57
N GLY A 100 -17.38 9.08 -0.01
CA GLY A 100 -15.96 9.35 -0.16
C GLY A 100 -15.27 9.45 1.19
N GLY A 101 -15.74 10.34 2.07
CA GLY A 101 -15.11 10.56 3.37
C GLY A 101 -15.12 9.36 4.32
N CYS A 102 -16.15 8.51 4.27
CA CYS A 102 -16.19 7.29 5.08
C CYS A 102 -15.56 6.06 4.40
N SER A 103 -15.20 6.12 3.11
CA SER A 103 -14.76 4.95 2.36
C SER A 103 -13.52 4.30 2.96
N ALA A 104 -12.50 5.08 3.34
CA ALA A 104 -11.30 4.56 3.97
C ALA A 104 -11.56 3.80 5.27
N LEU A 105 -12.36 4.36 6.17
CA LEU A 105 -12.69 3.71 7.44
C LEU A 105 -13.41 2.38 7.22
N VAL A 106 -14.35 2.33 6.28
CA VAL A 106 -15.10 1.11 5.98
C VAL A 106 -14.19 0.08 5.33
N LEU A 107 -13.34 0.46 4.38
CA LEU A 107 -12.42 -0.46 3.70
C LEU A 107 -11.39 -1.05 4.66
N TYR A 108 -10.77 -0.19 5.47
CA TYR A 108 -9.82 -0.62 6.49
C TYR A 108 -10.49 -1.53 7.52
N GLY A 109 -11.70 -1.16 7.96
CA GLY A 109 -12.48 -1.99 8.87
C GLY A 109 -12.87 -3.35 8.30
N SER A 110 -13.34 -3.41 7.05
CA SER A 110 -13.65 -4.66 6.35
C SER A 110 -12.42 -5.56 6.27
N PHE A 111 -11.25 -5.00 5.97
CA PHE A 111 -10.01 -5.76 5.97
C PHE A 111 -9.66 -6.32 7.36
N VAL A 112 -9.70 -5.49 8.40
CA VAL A 112 -9.29 -5.88 9.75
C VAL A 112 -10.23 -6.94 10.36
N TRP A 113 -11.55 -6.71 10.29
CA TRP A 113 -12.52 -7.59 10.97
C TRP A 113 -13.02 -8.73 10.10
N MET A 114 -13.21 -8.52 8.80
CA MET A 114 -13.73 -9.56 7.90
C MET A 114 -12.62 -10.29 7.12
N GLY A 115 -11.40 -9.75 7.09
CA GLY A 115 -10.27 -10.33 6.36
C GLY A 115 -10.32 -10.14 4.84
N GLU A 116 -11.34 -9.45 4.32
CA GLU A 116 -11.57 -9.23 2.88
C GLU A 116 -12.16 -7.83 2.65
N SER A 117 -11.53 -7.04 1.78
CA SER A 117 -11.97 -5.68 1.42
C SER A 117 -12.32 -5.51 -0.06
N ARG A 118 -12.09 -6.53 -0.91
CA ARG A 118 -12.27 -6.46 -2.37
C ARG A 118 -13.68 -6.04 -2.79
N TYR A 119 -14.71 -6.65 -2.18
CA TYR A 119 -16.10 -6.33 -2.51
C TYR A 119 -16.49 -4.92 -2.06
N ALA A 120 -16.03 -4.49 -0.89
CA ALA A 120 -16.24 -3.13 -0.42
C ALA A 120 -15.56 -2.12 -1.36
N LEU A 121 -14.33 -2.40 -1.81
CA LEU A 121 -13.58 -1.54 -2.73
C LEU A 121 -14.33 -1.33 -4.04
N VAL A 122 -14.77 -2.43 -4.69
CA VAL A 122 -15.54 -2.35 -5.93
C VAL A 122 -16.87 -1.62 -5.71
N GLY A 123 -17.53 -1.86 -4.58
CA GLY A 123 -18.78 -1.18 -4.21
C GLY A 123 -18.62 0.33 -4.05
N PHE A 124 -17.60 0.78 -3.32
CA PHE A 124 -17.30 2.21 -3.14
C PHE A 124 -16.83 2.85 -4.45
N SER A 125 -15.97 2.20 -5.22
CA SER A 125 -15.54 2.69 -6.55
C SER A 125 -16.73 2.90 -7.49
N LEU A 126 -17.65 1.94 -7.55
CA LEU A 126 -18.89 2.07 -8.34
C LEU A 126 -19.77 3.22 -7.84
N ALA A 127 -20.00 3.30 -6.53
CA ALA A 127 -20.89 4.31 -5.94
C ALA A 127 -20.34 5.74 -6.11
N ILE A 128 -19.05 5.95 -5.79
CA ILE A 128 -18.37 7.24 -5.92
C ILE A 128 -18.28 7.63 -7.40
N GLY A 129 -17.91 6.69 -8.29
CA GLY A 129 -17.85 6.96 -9.73
C GLY A 129 -19.21 7.38 -10.32
N ILE A 130 -20.32 6.74 -9.92
CA ILE A 130 -21.67 7.16 -10.33
C ILE A 130 -21.97 8.59 -9.88
N LEU A 131 -21.58 8.96 -8.67
CA LEU A 131 -21.84 10.30 -8.13
C LEU A 131 -20.98 11.35 -8.84
N ILE A 132 -19.67 11.13 -9.01
CA ILE A 132 -18.78 12.02 -9.77
C ILE A 132 -19.30 12.20 -11.20
N GLY A 133 -19.67 11.12 -11.89
CA GLY A 133 -20.18 11.21 -13.26
C GLY A 133 -21.50 11.97 -13.41
N ALA A 134 -22.30 12.02 -12.35
CA ALA A 134 -23.55 12.76 -12.33
C ALA A 134 -23.37 14.27 -12.09
N GLU A 135 -22.17 14.71 -11.70
CA GLU A 135 -21.85 16.08 -11.30
C GLU A 135 -21.86 17.06 -12.49
N ILE A 136 -21.07 16.76 -13.53
CA ILE A 136 -20.89 17.64 -14.70
C ILE A 136 -22.24 18.00 -15.37
N PRO A 137 -23.18 17.06 -15.65
CA PRO A 137 -24.47 17.41 -16.25
C PRO A 137 -25.32 18.34 -15.37
N LEU A 138 -25.21 18.24 -14.05
CA LEU A 138 -25.94 19.10 -13.10
C LEU A 138 -25.31 20.48 -13.03
N LEU A 139 -23.98 20.57 -12.87
CA LEU A 139 -23.22 21.82 -12.90
C LEU A 139 -23.44 22.58 -14.19
N MET A 140 -23.41 21.88 -15.33
CA MET A 140 -23.71 22.46 -16.63
C MET A 140 -25.12 23.08 -16.68
N THR A 141 -26.10 22.40 -16.10
CA THR A 141 -27.48 22.93 -16.00
C THR A 141 -27.58 24.15 -15.07
N LEU A 142 -26.71 24.25 -14.06
CA LEU A 142 -26.63 25.40 -13.16
C LEU A 142 -25.91 26.59 -13.79
N ILE A 143 -24.81 26.37 -14.50
CA ILE A 143 -23.97 27.42 -15.09
C ILE A 143 -24.63 28.06 -16.31
N GLN A 144 -25.35 27.28 -17.13
CA GLN A 144 -26.11 27.76 -18.29
C GLN A 144 -27.23 28.75 -17.92
N ARG A 145 -27.61 28.84 -16.64
CA ARG A 145 -28.55 29.87 -16.16
C ARG A 145 -27.92 31.27 -16.11
N PHE A 146 -26.60 31.38 -16.03
CA PHE A 146 -25.88 32.65 -15.94
C PHE A 146 -25.42 33.17 -17.30
N SER A 147 -24.96 32.28 -18.18
CA SER A 147 -24.43 32.65 -19.51
C SER A 147 -25.29 32.09 -20.62
N ARG A 148 -26.43 32.72 -20.90
CA ARG A 148 -27.24 32.40 -22.11
C ARG A 148 -26.62 32.90 -23.42
N GLN A 149 -25.70 33.86 -23.34
CA GLN A 149 -25.12 34.55 -24.50
C GLN A 149 -23.76 33.98 -24.95
N ASP A 150 -23.09 33.17 -24.12
CA ASP A 150 -21.80 32.53 -24.43
C ASP A 150 -21.76 31.10 -23.84
N ALA A 151 -22.57 30.23 -24.44
CA ALA A 151 -22.70 28.86 -23.96
C ALA A 151 -21.39 28.07 -24.16
N GLU A 152 -20.72 28.24 -25.30
CA GLU A 152 -19.48 27.51 -25.64
C GLU A 152 -18.32 27.89 -24.73
N GLY A 153 -18.04 29.18 -24.50
CA GLY A 153 -16.98 29.63 -23.60
C GLY A 153 -17.22 29.19 -22.15
N THR A 154 -18.48 29.15 -21.72
CA THR A 154 -18.83 28.70 -20.36
C THR A 154 -18.63 27.18 -20.18
N VAL A 155 -18.82 26.39 -21.24
CA VAL A 155 -18.50 24.95 -21.22
C VAL A 155 -16.99 24.74 -21.09
N ALA A 156 -16.22 25.48 -21.88
CA ALA A 156 -14.76 25.40 -21.85
C ALA A 156 -14.20 25.75 -20.47
N ASP A 157 -14.69 26.83 -19.86
CA ASP A 157 -14.28 27.24 -18.50
C ASP A 157 -14.64 26.19 -17.44
N LEU A 158 -15.80 25.53 -17.57
CA LEU A 158 -16.21 24.46 -16.66
C LEU A 158 -15.23 23.29 -16.71
N PHE A 159 -14.89 22.80 -17.91
CA PHE A 159 -13.91 21.73 -18.07
C PHE A 159 -12.51 22.16 -17.66
N ALA A 160 -12.13 23.42 -17.90
CA ALA A 160 -10.84 23.94 -17.44
C ALA A 160 -10.76 23.94 -15.91
N ALA A 161 -11.80 24.40 -15.22
CA ALA A 161 -11.86 24.37 -13.75
C ALA A 161 -11.83 22.93 -13.21
N ASP A 162 -12.53 22.01 -13.87
CA ASP A 162 -12.54 20.58 -13.54
C ASP A 162 -11.14 19.96 -13.68
N TYR A 163 -10.46 20.14 -14.81
CA TYR A 163 -9.10 19.62 -15.02
C TYR A 163 -8.06 20.21 -14.07
N VAL A 164 -8.13 21.52 -13.81
CA VAL A 164 -7.20 22.18 -12.88
C VAL A 164 -7.50 21.74 -11.43
N GLY A 165 -8.78 21.56 -11.08
CA GLY A 165 -9.22 21.03 -9.79
C GLY A 165 -8.71 19.61 -9.57
N ALA A 166 -8.93 18.73 -10.54
CA ALA A 166 -8.40 17.37 -10.53
C ALA A 166 -6.88 17.38 -10.36
N LEU A 167 -6.12 18.12 -11.17
CA LEU A 167 -4.65 18.22 -11.02
C LEU A 167 -4.23 18.63 -9.59
N VAL A 168 -4.86 19.66 -9.03
CA VAL A 168 -4.54 20.13 -7.67
C VAL A 168 -4.91 19.08 -6.63
N GLY A 169 -6.07 18.43 -6.73
CA GLY A 169 -6.46 17.34 -5.84
C GLY A 169 -5.48 16.16 -5.92
N GLY A 170 -5.03 15.82 -7.12
CA GLY A 170 -4.11 14.72 -7.38
C GLY A 170 -2.72 14.92 -6.80
N LEU A 171 -2.27 16.17 -6.73
CA LEU A 171 -1.03 16.55 -6.05
C LEU A 171 -1.24 16.76 -4.55
N ALA A 172 -2.39 17.31 -4.13
CA ALA A 172 -2.68 17.54 -2.73
C ALA A 172 -2.77 16.22 -1.94
N PHE A 173 -3.28 15.14 -2.55
CA PHE A 173 -3.37 13.84 -1.87
C PHE A 173 -2.00 13.31 -1.38
N PRO A 174 -1.01 13.01 -2.24
CA PRO A 174 0.26 12.43 -1.81
C PRO A 174 1.18 13.43 -1.09
N PHE A 175 1.10 14.74 -1.39
CA PHE A 175 2.07 15.72 -0.87
C PHE A 175 1.56 16.55 0.30
N LEU A 176 0.24 16.64 0.53
CA LEU A 176 -0.34 17.45 1.61
C LEU A 176 -1.22 16.61 2.55
N LEU A 177 -2.23 15.93 2.03
CA LEU A 177 -3.18 15.19 2.86
C LEU A 177 -2.51 13.99 3.52
N LEU A 178 -1.82 13.15 2.75
CA LEU A 178 -1.20 11.93 3.27
C LEU A 178 -0.11 12.21 4.33
N PRO A 179 0.86 13.13 4.11
CA PRO A 179 1.95 13.31 5.08
C PRO A 179 1.52 14.07 6.35
N TRP A 180 0.50 14.92 6.29
CA TRP A 180 0.10 15.77 7.42
C TRP A 180 -1.10 15.22 8.20
N LEU A 181 -2.08 14.64 7.50
CA LEU A 181 -3.33 14.17 8.11
C LEU A 181 -3.41 12.64 8.13
N GLY A 182 -2.59 11.96 7.34
CA GLY A 182 -2.77 10.54 7.09
C GLY A 182 -3.98 10.26 6.20
N GLN A 183 -4.15 8.98 5.86
CA GLN A 183 -5.14 8.55 4.88
C GLN A 183 -6.59 8.68 5.40
N LEU A 184 -6.87 8.22 6.62
CA LEU A 184 -8.22 8.22 7.20
C LEU A 184 -8.75 9.64 7.42
N THR A 185 -7.96 10.51 8.06
CA THR A 185 -8.35 11.89 8.34
C THR A 185 -8.39 12.73 7.07
N GLY A 186 -7.48 12.49 6.11
CA GLY A 186 -7.49 13.13 4.80
C GLY A 186 -8.79 12.88 4.04
N ALA A 187 -9.30 11.65 4.06
CA ALA A 187 -10.59 11.27 3.47
C ALA A 187 -11.76 12.08 4.07
N LEU A 188 -11.84 12.09 5.39
CA LEU A 188 -12.90 12.76 6.14
C LEU A 188 -12.89 14.28 5.94
N LEU A 189 -11.69 14.89 5.90
CA LEU A 189 -11.53 16.31 5.61
C LEU A 189 -11.99 16.62 4.18
N THR A 190 -11.62 15.80 3.21
CA THR A 190 -12.06 15.93 1.82
C THR A 190 -13.59 15.85 1.73
N GLY A 191 -14.19 14.91 2.45
CA GLY A 191 -15.64 14.82 2.66
C GLY A 191 -16.25 16.12 3.16
N ALA A 192 -15.70 16.68 4.23
CA ALA A 192 -16.19 17.91 4.83
C ALA A 192 -16.08 19.11 3.88
N VAL A 193 -14.94 19.27 3.19
CA VAL A 193 -14.72 20.33 2.19
C VAL A 193 -15.73 20.21 1.06
N ASN A 194 -15.97 19.00 0.55
CA ASN A 194 -16.93 18.73 -0.51
C ASN A 194 -18.37 19.10 -0.10
N ALA A 195 -18.80 18.63 1.07
CA ALA A 195 -20.12 18.94 1.63
C ALA A 195 -20.32 20.45 1.86
N VAL A 196 -19.30 21.14 2.37
CA VAL A 196 -19.34 22.61 2.57
C VAL A 196 -19.42 23.35 1.23
N ALA A 197 -18.59 22.99 0.24
CA ALA A 197 -18.58 23.64 -1.07
C ALA A 197 -19.92 23.46 -1.80
N GLY A 198 -20.41 22.22 -1.90
CA GLY A 198 -21.70 21.90 -2.51
C GLY A 198 -22.89 22.52 -1.77
N GLY A 199 -22.90 22.40 -0.44
CA GLY A 199 -23.92 22.99 0.42
C GLY A 199 -23.96 24.52 0.32
N ALA A 200 -22.81 25.18 0.34
CA ALA A 200 -22.70 26.63 0.18
C ALA A 200 -23.24 27.07 -1.19
N LEU A 201 -22.87 26.39 -2.28
CA LEU A 201 -23.37 26.72 -3.61
C LEU A 201 -24.91 26.70 -3.64
N VAL A 202 -25.52 25.63 -3.14
CA VAL A 202 -26.97 25.45 -3.26
C VAL A 202 -27.75 26.30 -2.25
N LEU A 203 -27.32 26.32 -0.99
CA LEU A 203 -28.04 26.99 0.10
C LEU A 203 -27.83 28.51 0.13
N TRP A 204 -26.73 29.01 -0.45
CA TRP A 204 -26.43 30.44 -0.52
C TRP A 204 -26.68 31.02 -1.91
N LEU A 205 -26.01 30.50 -2.95
CA LEU A 205 -26.11 31.07 -4.31
C LEU A 205 -27.46 30.78 -4.95
N PHE A 206 -27.94 29.53 -4.88
CA PHE A 206 -29.21 29.09 -5.46
C PHE A 206 -30.39 29.09 -4.48
N ARG A 207 -30.29 29.81 -3.36
CA ARG A 207 -31.32 29.83 -2.30
C ARG A 207 -32.74 30.19 -2.76
N ARG A 208 -32.87 30.94 -3.86
CA ARG A 208 -34.15 31.37 -4.46
C ARG A 208 -34.78 30.33 -5.39
N ASP A 209 -34.02 29.29 -5.75
CA ASP A 209 -34.49 28.15 -6.55
C ASP A 209 -35.03 27.01 -5.70
N LEU A 210 -34.89 27.10 -4.38
CA LEU A 210 -35.33 26.10 -3.43
C LEU A 210 -36.72 26.43 -2.90
N THR A 211 -37.57 25.41 -2.83
CA THR A 211 -38.76 25.45 -1.98
C THR A 211 -38.35 25.44 -0.50
N PRO A 212 -39.18 25.96 0.43
CA PRO A 212 -38.87 25.90 1.87
C PRO A 212 -38.59 24.48 2.37
N ARG A 213 -39.35 23.49 1.86
CA ARG A 213 -39.16 22.07 2.18
C ARG A 213 -37.81 21.54 1.69
N SER A 214 -37.47 21.80 0.43
CA SER A 214 -36.18 21.35 -0.13
C SER A 214 -34.99 22.04 0.51
N ARG A 215 -35.13 23.30 0.92
CA ARG A 215 -34.09 24.03 1.65
C ARG A 215 -33.83 23.39 3.02
N TRP A 216 -34.88 23.12 3.78
CA TRP A 216 -34.75 22.44 5.07
C TRP A 216 -34.19 21.03 4.93
N LEU A 217 -34.63 20.28 3.92
CA LEU A 217 -34.06 18.96 3.61
C LEU A 217 -32.55 19.05 3.40
N LEU A 218 -32.08 19.95 2.54
CA LEU A 218 -30.65 20.12 2.26
C LEU A 218 -29.85 20.57 3.48
N VAL A 219 -30.40 21.48 4.30
CA VAL A 219 -29.75 21.88 5.55
C VAL A 219 -29.63 20.69 6.49
N ILE A 220 -30.71 19.93 6.70
CA ILE A 220 -30.71 18.76 7.59
C ILE A 220 -29.71 17.70 7.09
N VAL A 221 -29.75 17.38 5.80
CA VAL A 221 -28.83 16.39 5.20
C VAL A 221 -27.39 16.85 5.32
N ASN A 222 -27.08 18.12 5.01
CA ASN A 222 -25.71 18.61 5.08
C ASN A 222 -25.19 18.67 6.52
N VAL A 223 -26.02 19.11 7.47
CA VAL A 223 -25.68 19.09 8.90
C VAL A 223 -25.46 17.66 9.39
N LEU A 224 -26.31 16.71 8.99
CA LEU A 224 -26.17 15.30 9.35
C LEU A 224 -24.86 14.73 8.81
N VAL A 225 -24.56 14.93 7.52
CA VAL A 225 -23.31 14.46 6.90
C VAL A 225 -22.10 15.06 7.58
N LEU A 226 -22.05 16.37 7.78
CA LEU A 226 -20.95 17.03 8.49
C LEU A 226 -20.82 16.54 9.94
N SER A 227 -21.94 16.26 10.61
CA SER A 227 -21.91 15.70 11.98
C SER A 227 -21.35 14.28 11.99
N VAL A 228 -21.73 13.44 11.02
CA VAL A 228 -21.18 12.09 10.88
C VAL A 228 -19.69 12.13 10.58
N LEU A 229 -19.25 12.96 9.64
CA LEU A 229 -17.84 13.11 9.29
C LEU A 229 -17.02 13.68 10.45
N ALA A 230 -17.54 14.68 11.18
CA ALA A 230 -16.89 15.24 12.35
C ALA A 230 -16.80 14.22 13.50
N THR A 231 -17.87 13.45 13.73
CA THR A 231 -17.86 12.38 14.74
C THR A 231 -16.86 11.30 14.36
N ALA A 232 -16.83 10.88 13.09
CA ALA A 232 -15.84 9.95 12.58
C ALA A 232 -14.42 10.49 12.77
N ALA A 233 -14.16 11.76 12.44
CA ALA A 233 -12.85 12.40 12.61
C ALA A 233 -12.38 12.42 14.07
N VAL A 234 -13.28 12.72 15.01
CA VAL A 234 -12.98 12.67 16.45
C VAL A 234 -12.69 11.24 16.91
N LEU A 235 -13.34 10.24 16.31
CA LEU A 235 -13.19 8.82 16.66
C LEU A 235 -12.11 8.09 15.84
N VAL A 236 -11.43 8.75 14.88
CA VAL A 236 -10.40 8.11 14.04
C VAL A 236 -9.31 7.50 14.91
N ASP A 237 -8.82 8.22 15.91
CA ASP A 237 -7.74 7.71 16.79
C ASP A 237 -8.19 6.48 17.61
N ASP A 238 -9.45 6.46 18.04
CA ASP A 238 -10.03 5.30 18.74
C ASP A 238 -10.19 4.11 17.80
N PHE A 239 -10.66 4.37 16.57
CA PHE A 239 -10.79 3.38 15.51
C PHE A 239 -9.44 2.77 15.14
N GLU A 240 -8.41 3.60 14.91
CA GLU A 240 -7.06 3.13 14.64
C GLU A 240 -6.50 2.30 15.78
N ARG A 241 -6.71 2.74 17.04
CA ARG A 241 -6.28 1.96 18.21
C ARG A 241 -7.02 0.63 18.31
N ALA A 242 -8.32 0.58 18.01
CA ALA A 242 -9.11 -0.64 18.02
C ALA A 242 -8.69 -1.59 16.89
N ALA A 243 -8.46 -1.06 15.69
CA ALA A 243 -8.00 -1.81 14.55
C ALA A 243 -6.58 -2.35 14.76
N ARG A 244 -5.68 -1.54 15.31
CA ARG A 244 -4.34 -1.99 15.74
C ARG A 244 -4.41 -3.11 16.77
N ARG A 245 -5.28 -3.01 17.79
CA ARG A 245 -5.50 -4.10 18.75
C ARG A 245 -6.04 -5.37 18.08
N ALA A 246 -6.93 -5.23 17.10
CA ALA A 246 -7.47 -6.37 16.37
C ALA A 246 -6.42 -7.06 15.47
N VAL A 247 -5.46 -6.29 14.92
CA VAL A 247 -4.39 -6.81 14.04
C VAL A 247 -3.20 -7.34 14.83
N TYR A 248 -2.72 -6.58 15.82
CA TYR A 248 -1.44 -6.80 16.51
C TYR A 248 -1.60 -7.31 17.95
N GLY A 249 -2.83 -7.36 18.48
CA GLY A 249 -3.12 -7.71 19.86
C GLY A 249 -2.87 -6.59 20.88
N ASP A 250 -3.09 -6.87 22.17
CA ASP A 250 -3.04 -5.88 23.25
C ASP A 250 -1.63 -5.47 23.69
N ARG A 251 -0.57 -6.01 23.07
CA ARG A 251 0.82 -5.86 23.53
C ARG A 251 1.67 -4.96 22.65
N VAL A 252 1.08 -4.05 21.89
CA VAL A 252 1.83 -3.06 21.09
C VAL A 252 2.67 -2.18 22.02
N ARG A 253 3.99 -2.17 21.82
CA ARG A 253 4.94 -1.37 22.60
C ARG A 253 5.53 -0.22 21.79
N VAL A 254 5.80 -0.46 20.52
CA VAL A 254 6.27 0.56 19.57
C VAL A 254 5.38 0.48 18.34
N ALA A 255 4.90 1.63 17.87
CA ALA A 255 4.23 1.75 16.58
C ALA A 255 4.68 3.08 15.98
N VAL A 256 5.45 3.02 14.90
CA VAL A 256 6.03 4.19 14.24
C VAL A 256 5.81 4.04 12.74
N HIS A 257 5.35 5.10 12.08
CA HIS A 257 5.36 5.18 10.63
C HIS A 257 6.67 5.85 10.19
N THR A 258 7.48 5.17 9.39
CA THR A 258 8.70 5.72 8.79
C THR A 258 8.35 6.32 7.43
N ASP A 259 9.32 6.94 6.76
CA ASP A 259 9.16 7.41 5.38
C ASP A 259 8.99 6.24 4.37
N VAL A 260 9.17 5.00 4.83
CA VAL A 260 9.13 3.78 4.00
C VAL A 260 7.91 2.91 4.32
N GLN A 261 7.62 2.65 5.60
CA GLN A 261 6.59 1.68 6.03
C GLN A 261 6.15 1.89 7.49
N GLU A 262 5.05 1.26 7.88
CA GLU A 262 4.67 1.13 9.29
C GLU A 262 5.53 0.05 9.99
N VAL A 263 6.13 0.40 11.13
CA VAL A 263 6.91 -0.52 11.97
C VAL A 263 6.24 -0.67 13.33
N VAL A 264 5.78 -1.89 13.65
CA VAL A 264 5.13 -2.19 14.92
C VAL A 264 5.88 -3.30 15.66
N LEU A 265 6.28 -3.02 16.91
CA LEU A 265 6.80 -4.02 17.84
C LEU A 265 5.73 -4.34 18.89
N THR A 266 5.42 -5.62 19.03
CA THR A 266 4.55 -6.12 20.09
C THR A 266 5.34 -7.01 21.05
N GLY A 267 4.94 -6.98 22.33
CA GLY A 267 5.65 -7.68 23.38
C GLY A 267 6.96 -6.99 23.80
N GLY A 268 7.83 -7.77 24.46
CA GLY A 268 9.14 -7.33 24.94
C GLY A 268 9.18 -6.63 26.32
N ARG A 269 9.32 -7.44 27.39
CA ARG A 269 10.25 -7.33 28.54
C ARG A 269 10.26 -8.65 29.35
N ASP A 270 9.13 -9.38 29.41
CA ASP A 270 8.95 -10.71 30.04
C ASP A 270 8.36 -11.79 29.10
N GLY A 271 8.40 -11.56 27.78
CA GLY A 271 7.82 -12.47 26.78
C GLY A 271 8.37 -12.22 25.38
N PRO A 272 8.06 -13.10 24.41
CA PRO A 272 8.60 -13.01 23.05
C PRO A 272 8.17 -11.69 22.37
N LEU A 273 9.10 -11.15 21.59
CA LEU A 273 8.94 -9.93 20.79
C LEU A 273 8.46 -10.31 19.39
N ASP A 274 7.45 -9.62 18.87
CA ASP A 274 7.05 -9.75 17.47
C ASP A 274 7.25 -8.41 16.75
N LEU A 275 7.81 -8.45 15.54
CA LEU A 275 8.01 -7.30 14.65
C LEU A 275 7.09 -7.43 13.44
N TYR A 276 6.28 -6.41 13.22
CA TYR A 276 5.42 -6.27 12.07
C TYR A 276 5.88 -5.10 11.21
N LEU A 277 5.86 -5.31 9.90
CA LEU A 277 6.07 -4.27 8.88
C LEU A 277 4.82 -4.21 8.00
N ASP A 278 4.18 -3.04 7.90
CA ASP A 278 2.91 -2.83 7.18
C ASP A 278 1.84 -3.90 7.48
N GLY A 279 1.58 -4.16 8.77
CA GLY A 279 0.60 -5.18 9.18
C GLY A 279 1.09 -6.62 9.16
N ARG A 280 2.21 -6.92 8.49
CA ARG A 280 2.67 -8.29 8.30
C ARG A 280 3.71 -8.68 9.33
N LEU A 281 3.52 -9.84 9.98
CA LEU A 281 4.51 -10.41 10.88
C LEU A 281 5.78 -10.75 10.10
N ARG A 282 6.90 -10.13 10.49
CA ARG A 282 8.23 -10.35 9.90
C ARG A 282 9.11 -11.19 10.80
N VAL A 283 9.11 -10.89 12.10
CA VAL A 283 9.87 -11.62 13.10
C VAL A 283 8.94 -12.02 14.23
N SER A 284 8.99 -13.29 14.62
CA SER A 284 8.47 -13.74 15.91
C SER A 284 9.63 -14.23 16.77
N GLY A 285 9.82 -13.64 17.94
CA GLY A 285 10.90 -13.98 18.87
C GLY A 285 10.81 -15.41 19.41
N ARG A 286 9.69 -16.12 19.15
CA ARG A 286 9.51 -17.52 19.54
C ARG A 286 10.24 -18.49 18.62
N ASP A 287 10.40 -18.15 17.35
CA ASP A 287 10.84 -19.08 16.31
C ASP A 287 11.71 -18.48 15.21
N GLU A 288 12.04 -17.18 15.27
CA GLU A 288 12.93 -16.49 14.32
C GLU A 288 14.26 -17.23 14.11
N PHE A 289 14.77 -17.90 15.14
CA PHE A 289 16.02 -18.64 15.06
C PHE A 289 15.96 -19.76 14.02
N ARG A 290 14.78 -20.35 13.77
CA ARG A 290 14.61 -21.37 12.72
C ARG A 290 14.77 -20.77 11.32
N TYR A 291 14.27 -19.56 11.12
CA TYR A 291 14.38 -18.82 9.87
C TYR A 291 15.83 -18.39 9.62
N HIS A 292 16.41 -17.62 10.56
CA HIS A 292 17.74 -17.05 10.38
C HIS A 292 18.84 -18.11 10.37
N GLU A 293 18.72 -19.18 11.17
CA GLU A 293 19.68 -20.29 11.10
C GLU A 293 19.64 -20.95 9.72
N ALA A 294 18.44 -21.21 9.19
CA ALA A 294 18.27 -21.85 7.90
C ALA A 294 18.76 -20.96 6.75
N LEU A 295 18.47 -19.66 6.79
CA LEU A 295 18.90 -18.71 5.76
C LEU A 295 20.43 -18.53 5.74
N VAL A 296 21.06 -18.41 6.91
CA VAL A 296 22.47 -18.00 7.03
C VAL A 296 23.43 -19.20 6.91
N HIS A 297 23.29 -20.21 7.78
CA HIS A 297 24.38 -21.17 8.00
C HIS A 297 24.73 -22.07 6.80
N PRO A 298 23.79 -22.49 5.93
CA PRO A 298 24.14 -23.25 4.73
C PRO A 298 25.07 -22.49 3.77
N ALA A 299 24.89 -21.17 3.64
CA ALA A 299 25.74 -20.34 2.79
C ALA A 299 27.15 -20.16 3.38
N MET A 300 27.26 -20.11 4.71
CA MET A 300 28.53 -19.98 5.43
C MET A 300 29.44 -21.21 5.32
N ARG A 301 29.01 -22.33 4.70
CA ARG A 301 29.89 -23.50 4.49
C ARG A 301 31.03 -23.23 3.50
N GLY A 302 30.90 -22.22 2.62
CA GLY A 302 31.95 -21.77 1.72
C GLY A 302 32.92 -20.78 2.40
N PRO A 303 33.77 -20.08 1.65
CA PRO A 303 34.40 -18.84 2.13
C PRO A 303 33.33 -17.90 2.68
N HIS A 304 33.63 -17.17 3.76
CA HIS A 304 32.65 -16.32 4.43
C HIS A 304 33.31 -15.19 5.24
N ALA A 305 34.45 -14.66 4.77
CA ALA A 305 35.13 -13.58 5.47
C ALA A 305 34.41 -12.24 5.28
N HIS A 306 33.84 -12.01 4.09
CA HIS A 306 33.09 -10.82 3.74
C HIS A 306 31.64 -11.18 3.38
N VAL A 307 30.69 -10.70 4.19
CA VAL A 307 29.27 -11.04 4.05
C VAL A 307 28.44 -9.80 3.73
N LEU A 308 27.56 -9.89 2.74
CA LEU A 308 26.57 -8.88 2.40
C LEU A 308 25.18 -9.42 2.77
N ILE A 309 24.38 -8.62 3.45
CA ILE A 309 22.98 -8.90 3.75
C ILE A 309 22.14 -7.83 3.06
N LEU A 310 21.23 -8.25 2.20
CA LEU A 310 20.25 -7.40 1.51
C LEU A 310 18.93 -7.50 2.26
N GLY A 311 18.44 -6.39 2.80
CA GLY A 311 17.38 -6.38 3.80
C GLY A 311 17.90 -6.70 5.21
N GLY A 312 17.12 -7.42 6.00
CA GLY A 312 17.52 -7.87 7.34
C GLY A 312 17.84 -6.74 8.32
N GLY A 313 17.20 -5.56 8.20
CA GLY A 313 17.42 -4.41 9.07
C GLY A 313 17.14 -4.66 10.56
N ASP A 314 16.42 -5.72 10.92
CA ASP A 314 16.24 -6.18 12.31
C ASP A 314 17.54 -6.71 12.95
N GLY A 315 18.52 -7.09 12.12
CA GLY A 315 19.85 -7.52 12.55
C GLY A 315 19.96 -9.00 12.94
N LEU A 316 18.92 -9.82 12.77
CA LEU A 316 18.92 -11.23 13.19
C LEU A 316 19.73 -12.13 12.26
N ALA A 317 19.67 -11.89 10.94
CA ALA A 317 20.60 -12.53 10.01
C ALA A 317 22.05 -12.14 10.33
N ALA A 318 22.29 -10.86 10.64
CA ALA A 318 23.62 -10.37 11.00
C ALA A 318 24.13 -10.98 12.31
N ARG A 319 23.25 -11.18 13.31
CA ARG A 319 23.56 -11.91 14.55
C ARG A 319 24.14 -13.29 14.24
N GLU A 320 23.51 -14.07 13.37
CA GLU A 320 24.00 -15.42 13.04
C GLU A 320 25.33 -15.40 12.30
N VAL A 321 25.53 -14.45 11.39
CA VAL A 321 26.80 -14.26 10.67
C VAL A 321 27.92 -13.90 11.64
N LEU A 322 27.70 -12.96 12.56
CA LEU A 322 28.72 -12.47 13.49
C LEU A 322 29.20 -13.53 14.50
N ARG A 323 28.50 -14.65 14.65
CA ARG A 323 28.94 -15.79 15.48
C ARG A 323 30.14 -16.54 14.91
N TYR A 324 30.46 -16.35 13.64
CA TYR A 324 31.65 -16.91 13.01
C TYR A 324 32.86 -16.02 13.31
N GLY A 325 33.88 -16.58 13.98
CA GLY A 325 35.11 -15.86 14.31
C GLY A 325 35.99 -15.52 13.10
N SER A 326 35.78 -16.23 11.99
CA SER A 326 36.40 -16.04 10.67
C SER A 326 35.83 -14.86 9.88
N VAL A 327 34.62 -14.38 10.22
CA VAL A 327 34.00 -13.21 9.58
C VAL A 327 34.77 -11.95 9.93
N ARG A 328 35.15 -11.19 8.89
CA ARG A 328 35.92 -9.94 8.98
C ARG A 328 35.04 -8.71 8.79
N ALA A 329 34.04 -8.78 7.92
CA ALA A 329 33.14 -7.67 7.65
C ALA A 329 31.74 -8.16 7.27
N VAL A 330 30.72 -7.48 7.79
CA VAL A 330 29.31 -7.68 7.46
C VAL A 330 28.73 -6.35 7.00
N THR A 331 28.22 -6.29 5.76
CA THR A 331 27.48 -5.12 5.26
C THR A 331 25.99 -5.45 5.25
N VAL A 332 25.17 -4.66 5.93
CA VAL A 332 23.70 -4.76 5.87
C VAL A 332 23.17 -3.60 5.03
N VAL A 333 22.42 -3.90 3.97
CA VAL A 333 21.78 -2.89 3.10
C VAL A 333 20.29 -2.89 3.38
N GLU A 334 19.82 -1.88 4.11
CA GLU A 334 18.44 -1.75 4.54
C GLU A 334 17.79 -0.53 3.87
N LEU A 335 16.57 -0.68 3.37
CA LEU A 335 15.82 0.41 2.74
C LEU A 335 15.34 1.42 3.78
N ASP A 336 14.85 0.95 4.93
CA ASP A 336 14.26 1.76 5.98
C ASP A 336 15.25 2.00 7.14
N PRO A 337 15.85 3.20 7.26
CA PRO A 337 16.74 3.54 8.38
C PRO A 337 16.02 3.50 9.73
N GLY A 338 14.68 3.57 9.76
CA GLY A 338 13.87 3.42 10.96
C GLY A 338 13.92 2.02 11.57
N VAL A 339 13.92 0.97 10.74
CA VAL A 339 14.04 -0.42 11.21
C VAL A 339 15.40 -0.64 11.85
N ALA A 340 16.49 -0.26 11.18
CA ALA A 340 17.84 -0.40 11.71
C ALA A 340 18.08 0.44 12.98
N ARG A 341 17.49 1.64 13.04
CA ARG A 341 17.53 2.47 14.25
C ARG A 341 16.84 1.76 15.41
N LEU A 342 15.62 1.24 15.21
CA LEU A 342 14.90 0.47 16.24
C LEU A 342 15.69 -0.77 16.65
N ALA A 343 16.29 -1.49 15.70
CA ALA A 343 17.11 -2.67 15.98
C ALA A 343 18.36 -2.36 16.84
N ARG A 344 18.84 -1.12 16.80
CA ARG A 344 19.94 -0.63 17.67
C ARG A 344 19.44 -0.10 19.01
N THR A 345 18.36 0.68 19.02
CA THR A 345 17.96 1.46 20.20
C THR A 345 16.91 0.79 21.08
N ASP A 346 16.09 -0.09 20.50
CA ASP A 346 15.03 -0.76 21.24
C ASP A 346 15.61 -1.90 22.09
N PRO A 347 15.42 -1.90 23.43
CA PRO A 347 16.06 -2.89 24.29
C PRO A 347 15.69 -4.35 24.00
N ALA A 348 14.45 -4.63 23.59
CA ALA A 348 14.03 -5.99 23.33
C ALA A 348 14.53 -6.49 21.97
N LEU A 349 14.48 -5.65 20.93
CA LEU A 349 14.99 -6.01 19.61
C LEU A 349 16.52 -6.08 19.59
N ALA A 350 17.21 -5.16 20.27
CA ALA A 350 18.67 -5.21 20.44
C ALA A 350 19.11 -6.46 21.22
N ALA A 351 18.37 -6.85 22.27
CA ALA A 351 18.64 -8.11 22.96
C ALA A 351 18.39 -9.32 22.04
N LEU A 352 17.33 -9.30 21.23
CA LEU A 352 16.99 -10.40 20.32
C LEU A 352 18.04 -10.56 19.20
N ASN A 353 18.52 -9.47 18.61
CA ASN A 353 19.61 -9.49 17.62
C ASN A 353 21.00 -9.63 18.24
N GLY A 354 21.10 -9.83 19.56
CA GLY A 354 22.37 -10.03 20.25
C GLY A 354 23.31 -8.83 20.14
N HIS A 355 22.75 -7.61 20.06
CA HIS A 355 23.49 -6.36 19.90
C HIS A 355 24.37 -6.35 18.64
N ALA A 356 23.90 -6.97 17.55
CA ALA A 356 24.66 -7.07 16.29
C ALA A 356 25.17 -5.72 15.77
N TYR A 357 24.38 -4.65 15.96
CA TYR A 357 24.74 -3.30 15.54
C TYR A 357 25.84 -2.62 16.36
N ASP A 358 26.24 -3.21 17.48
CA ASP A 358 27.36 -2.73 18.31
C ASP A 358 28.69 -3.41 17.92
N ASP A 359 28.66 -4.45 17.07
CA ASP A 359 29.86 -5.13 16.58
C ASP A 359 30.58 -4.29 15.52
N SER A 360 31.87 -4.02 15.74
CA SER A 360 32.73 -3.23 14.83
C SER A 360 32.85 -3.80 13.41
N ARG A 361 32.54 -5.09 13.22
CA ARG A 361 32.56 -5.75 11.91
C ARG A 361 31.31 -5.44 11.08
N LEU A 362 30.24 -4.95 11.70
CA LEU A 362 28.98 -4.65 11.02
C LEU A 362 28.95 -3.20 10.53
N ARG A 363 28.60 -3.04 9.24
CA ARG A 363 28.30 -1.75 8.63
C ARG A 363 26.89 -1.74 8.07
N ALA A 364 26.05 -0.85 8.58
CA ALA A 364 24.73 -0.58 8.02
C ALA A 364 24.83 0.46 6.90
N VAL A 365 24.16 0.21 5.78
CA VAL A 365 24.01 1.11 4.64
C VAL A 365 22.51 1.30 4.38
N TYR A 366 22.05 2.54 4.35
CA TYR A 366 20.65 2.88 4.14
C TYR A 366 20.42 3.21 2.67
N ALA A 367 19.95 2.23 1.90
CA ALA A 367 19.77 2.36 0.46
C ALA A 367 18.82 1.29 -0.09
N ASP A 368 18.21 1.58 -1.25
CA ASP A 368 17.53 0.57 -2.05
C ASP A 368 18.55 -0.48 -2.55
N ALA A 369 18.34 -1.75 -2.20
CA ALA A 369 19.27 -2.84 -2.50
C ALA A 369 19.58 -2.97 -4.00
N PHE A 370 18.59 -2.76 -4.86
CA PHE A 370 18.77 -2.81 -6.32
C PHE A 370 19.75 -1.72 -6.78
N THR A 371 19.51 -0.48 -6.33
CA THR A 371 20.34 0.68 -6.67
C THR A 371 21.74 0.54 -6.10
N TRP A 372 21.86 0.15 -4.83
CA TRP A 372 23.15 -0.01 -4.16
C TRP A 372 24.01 -1.10 -4.82
N LEU A 373 23.41 -2.23 -5.20
CA LEU A 373 24.14 -3.30 -5.90
C LEU A 373 24.75 -2.85 -7.22
N ARG A 374 24.17 -1.85 -7.91
CA ARG A 374 24.73 -1.27 -9.16
C ARG A 374 26.02 -0.49 -8.93
N GLU A 375 26.23 0.03 -7.73
CA GLU A 375 27.40 0.84 -7.37
C GLU A 375 28.39 0.08 -6.47
N ALA A 376 27.96 -1.07 -5.92
CA ALA A 376 28.75 -1.89 -5.04
C ALA A 376 30.03 -2.41 -5.71
N PRO A 377 31.14 -2.56 -4.95
CA PRO A 377 32.39 -3.06 -5.48
C PRO A 377 32.25 -4.51 -5.96
N GLU A 378 32.85 -4.79 -7.12
CA GLU A 378 32.80 -6.12 -7.73
C GLU A 378 33.64 -7.13 -6.93
N ARG A 379 33.27 -8.42 -7.01
CA ARG A 379 34.00 -9.56 -6.44
C ARG A 379 34.52 -9.36 -5.01
N THR A 380 33.70 -8.76 -4.16
CA THR A 380 34.08 -8.37 -2.79
C THR A 380 33.52 -9.32 -1.74
N TYR A 381 32.36 -9.92 -1.99
CA TYR A 381 31.64 -10.68 -0.97
C TYR A 381 31.73 -12.18 -1.20
N ASP A 382 32.09 -12.92 -0.15
CA ASP A 382 32.10 -14.38 -0.16
C ASP A 382 30.69 -14.95 0.04
N VAL A 383 29.84 -14.23 0.78
CA VAL A 383 28.45 -14.63 0.98
C VAL A 383 27.54 -13.43 0.78
N VAL A 384 26.47 -13.62 0.01
CA VAL A 384 25.34 -12.70 -0.10
C VAL A 384 24.12 -13.38 0.49
N ILE A 385 23.43 -12.72 1.41
CA ILE A 385 22.20 -13.18 2.05
C ILE A 385 21.08 -12.24 1.63
N SER A 386 20.09 -12.77 0.93
CA SER A 386 18.91 -12.05 0.49
C SER A 386 17.76 -12.29 1.47
N ASP A 387 17.74 -11.48 2.53
CA ASP A 387 16.72 -11.46 3.59
C ASP A 387 15.63 -10.42 3.28
N LEU A 388 14.95 -10.65 2.16
CA LEU A 388 13.99 -9.73 1.56
C LEU A 388 12.53 -10.16 1.85
N PRO A 389 11.55 -9.26 1.68
CA PRO A 389 10.14 -9.60 1.77
C PRO A 389 9.75 -10.72 0.80
N ASN A 390 8.67 -11.45 1.09
CA ASN A 390 8.20 -12.56 0.25
C ASN A 390 8.14 -12.16 -1.25
N PRO A 391 8.57 -13.05 -2.16
CA PRO A 391 8.37 -12.84 -3.60
C PRO A 391 6.86 -12.76 -3.92
N GLY A 392 6.49 -11.93 -4.89
CA GLY A 392 5.09 -11.72 -5.30
C GLY A 392 4.37 -10.54 -4.64
N ILE A 393 5.01 -9.84 -3.70
CA ILE A 393 4.56 -8.52 -3.25
C ILE A 393 5.06 -7.49 -4.27
N THR A 394 4.18 -6.64 -4.82
CA THR A 394 4.52 -5.76 -5.96
C THR A 394 5.78 -4.92 -5.75
N ALA A 395 6.00 -4.43 -4.54
CA ALA A 395 7.19 -3.65 -4.19
C ALA A 395 8.49 -4.50 -4.19
N SER A 396 8.43 -5.79 -3.85
CA SER A 396 9.57 -6.70 -3.79
C SER A 396 9.83 -7.44 -5.11
N THR A 397 8.87 -7.52 -6.04
CA THR A 397 9.01 -8.25 -7.31
C THR A 397 10.27 -7.88 -8.10
N LYS A 398 10.67 -6.60 -8.12
CA LYS A 398 11.91 -6.15 -8.77
C LYS A 398 13.18 -6.75 -8.15
N LEU A 399 13.14 -7.13 -6.87
CA LEU A 399 14.25 -7.71 -6.11
C LEU A 399 14.36 -9.23 -6.30
N TYR A 400 13.50 -9.81 -7.12
CA TYR A 400 13.50 -11.22 -7.49
C TYR A 400 13.62 -11.39 -9.01
N SER A 401 14.20 -10.41 -9.72
CA SER A 401 14.37 -10.45 -11.18
C SER A 401 15.74 -11.01 -11.59
N GLU A 402 15.84 -11.49 -12.83
CA GLU A 402 17.10 -11.94 -13.42
C GLU A 402 18.17 -10.83 -13.36
N GLU A 403 17.77 -9.58 -13.63
CA GLU A 403 18.67 -8.43 -13.57
C GLU A 403 19.18 -8.16 -12.14
N PHE A 404 18.33 -8.34 -11.12
CA PHE A 404 18.75 -8.22 -9.72
C PHE A 404 19.78 -9.29 -9.35
N TYR A 405 19.54 -10.55 -9.72
CA TYR A 405 20.50 -11.61 -9.48
C TYR A 405 21.77 -11.46 -10.32
N GLY A 406 21.68 -10.90 -11.52
CA GLY A 406 22.84 -10.51 -12.33
C GLY A 406 23.70 -9.43 -11.67
N LEU A 407 23.12 -8.54 -10.85
CA LEU A 407 23.91 -7.64 -10.01
C LEU A 407 24.54 -8.36 -8.82
N ALA A 408 23.85 -9.35 -8.25
CA ALA A 408 24.40 -10.17 -7.17
C ALA A 408 25.61 -11.01 -7.63
N THR A 409 25.60 -11.57 -8.85
CA THR A 409 26.77 -12.31 -9.39
C THR A 409 28.01 -11.42 -9.48
N ARG A 410 27.85 -10.14 -9.81
CA ARG A 410 28.96 -9.19 -9.98
C ARG A 410 29.70 -8.89 -8.67
N VAL A 411 28.97 -8.84 -7.55
CA VAL A 411 29.56 -8.52 -6.23
C VAL A 411 30.12 -9.76 -5.52
N LEU A 412 29.70 -10.95 -5.92
CA LEU A 412 30.19 -12.23 -5.38
C LEU A 412 31.62 -12.56 -5.86
N THR A 413 32.41 -13.16 -4.98
CA THR A 413 33.69 -13.77 -5.37
C THR A 413 33.48 -15.03 -6.20
N ASP A 414 34.53 -15.54 -6.85
CA ASP A 414 34.43 -16.71 -7.74
C ASP A 414 33.93 -18.00 -7.03
N ARG A 415 34.09 -18.08 -5.70
CA ARG A 415 33.55 -19.17 -4.86
C ARG A 415 32.49 -18.66 -3.87
N GLY A 416 31.92 -17.50 -4.17
CA GLY A 416 30.94 -16.86 -3.34
C GLY A 416 29.59 -17.56 -3.44
N ARG A 417 28.81 -17.49 -2.35
CA ARG A 417 27.50 -18.13 -2.25
C ARG A 417 26.40 -17.12 -2.01
N LEU A 418 25.24 -17.39 -2.58
CA LEU A 418 24.03 -16.61 -2.39
C LEU A 418 22.99 -17.47 -1.66
N ALA A 419 22.41 -16.94 -0.58
CA ALA A 419 21.23 -17.51 0.08
C ALA A 419 20.03 -16.62 -0.18
N VAL A 420 18.91 -17.19 -0.63
CA VAL A 420 17.70 -16.43 -0.94
C VAL A 420 16.51 -17.00 -0.19
N HIS A 421 15.76 -16.14 0.51
CA HIS A 421 14.41 -16.46 0.94
C HIS A 421 13.45 -16.47 -0.26
N ALA A 422 12.88 -17.62 -0.59
CA ALA A 422 12.10 -17.85 -1.81
C ALA A 422 10.59 -18.03 -1.56
N GLY A 423 10.11 -17.74 -0.34
CA GLY A 423 8.71 -17.97 0.05
C GLY A 423 8.43 -19.45 0.37
N SER A 424 7.16 -19.80 0.58
CA SER A 424 6.77 -21.16 0.97
C SER A 424 6.66 -22.09 -0.25
N PRO A 425 7.43 -23.19 -0.32
CA PRO A 425 7.34 -24.16 -1.40
C PRO A 425 6.09 -25.04 -1.31
N THR A 426 5.41 -25.08 -0.17
CA THR A 426 4.16 -25.84 0.01
C THR A 426 2.92 -25.02 -0.31
N SER A 427 2.83 -23.77 0.18
CA SER A 427 1.66 -22.91 -0.06
C SER A 427 1.77 -22.10 -1.35
N GLN A 428 2.99 -21.79 -1.81
CA GLN A 428 3.26 -20.98 -3.00
C GLN A 428 4.33 -21.64 -3.90
N PRO A 429 4.13 -22.90 -4.35
CA PRO A 429 5.15 -23.65 -5.10
C PRO A 429 5.55 -22.96 -6.41
N ARG A 430 4.61 -22.34 -7.13
CA ARG A 430 4.93 -21.61 -8.38
C ARG A 430 5.88 -20.45 -8.09
N THR A 431 5.56 -19.59 -7.12
CA THR A 431 6.41 -18.47 -6.70
C THR A 431 7.82 -18.95 -6.34
N TYR A 432 7.92 -19.99 -5.50
CA TYR A 432 9.19 -20.58 -5.11
C TYR A 432 10.02 -21.05 -6.31
N TRP A 433 9.43 -21.85 -7.20
CA TRP A 433 10.15 -22.41 -8.35
C TRP A 433 10.42 -21.37 -9.45
N THR A 434 9.67 -20.28 -9.52
CA THR A 434 10.01 -19.11 -10.35
C THR A 434 11.27 -18.43 -9.83
N VAL A 435 11.46 -18.31 -8.50
CA VAL A 435 12.72 -17.78 -7.93
C VAL A 435 13.91 -18.64 -8.34
N ASP A 436 13.79 -19.97 -8.20
CA ASP A 436 14.81 -20.93 -8.63
C ASP A 436 15.11 -20.82 -10.14
N ALA A 437 14.09 -20.78 -10.99
CA ALA A 437 14.28 -20.60 -12.44
C ALA A 437 14.99 -19.27 -12.77
N THR A 438 14.67 -18.21 -12.03
CA THR A 438 15.27 -16.88 -12.22
C THR A 438 16.73 -16.84 -11.78
N LEU A 439 17.08 -17.47 -10.67
CA LEU A 439 18.48 -17.67 -10.24
C LEU A 439 19.27 -18.46 -11.29
N ARG A 440 18.67 -19.54 -11.83
CA ARG A 440 19.29 -20.35 -12.87
C ARG A 440 19.51 -19.56 -14.17
N ALA A 441 18.57 -18.71 -14.57
CA ALA A 441 18.72 -17.81 -15.72
C ALA A 441 19.88 -16.81 -15.53
N ALA A 442 20.07 -16.30 -14.30
CA ALA A 442 21.19 -15.44 -13.96
C ALA A 442 22.56 -16.17 -13.87
N GLY A 443 22.61 -17.48 -14.15
CA GLY A 443 23.84 -18.28 -14.23
C GLY A 443 24.21 -19.05 -12.97
N PHE A 444 23.34 -19.07 -11.95
CA PHE A 444 23.58 -19.84 -10.73
C PHE A 444 23.21 -21.33 -10.88
N GLY A 445 23.98 -22.21 -10.24
CA GLY A 445 23.50 -23.53 -9.85
C GLY A 445 22.84 -23.46 -8.47
N THR A 446 21.67 -24.07 -8.33
CA THR A 446 20.80 -23.91 -7.16
C THR A 446 20.58 -25.20 -6.39
N THR A 447 20.44 -25.08 -5.07
CA THR A 447 20.10 -26.17 -4.16
C THR A 447 18.93 -25.73 -3.27
N PRO A 448 17.72 -26.25 -3.54
CA PRO A 448 16.51 -25.92 -2.79
C PRO A 448 16.48 -26.60 -1.42
N TYR A 449 15.95 -25.90 -0.41
CA TYR A 449 15.68 -26.46 0.91
C TYR A 449 14.63 -25.64 1.66
N SER A 450 14.10 -26.19 2.76
CA SER A 450 13.14 -25.47 3.61
C SER A 450 13.40 -25.71 5.08
N ALA A 451 12.85 -24.82 5.89
CA ALA A 451 12.75 -24.97 7.34
C ALA A 451 11.29 -24.88 7.80
N THR A 452 11.02 -25.47 8.95
CA THR A 452 9.68 -25.41 9.56
C THR A 452 9.36 -23.99 9.98
N GLY A 453 8.31 -23.42 9.40
CA GLY A 453 7.78 -22.10 9.75
C GLY A 453 6.86 -22.13 10.97
N PRO A 454 6.33 -20.95 11.37
CA PRO A 454 5.36 -20.85 12.45
C PRO A 454 4.09 -21.65 12.11
N PRO A 455 3.38 -22.18 13.12
CA PRO A 455 1.99 -22.58 12.91
C PRO A 455 1.20 -21.36 12.41
N THR A 456 0.37 -21.53 11.39
CA THR A 456 -0.42 -20.42 10.84
C THR A 456 -1.42 -19.94 11.89
N GLY A 457 -1.06 -18.89 12.63
CA GLY A 457 -1.88 -18.26 13.65
C GLY A 457 -1.92 -16.76 13.39
N PHE A 458 -3.11 -16.29 13.02
CA PHE A 458 -3.53 -14.88 12.94
C PHE A 458 -2.45 -13.86 12.56
N THR A 459 -2.31 -13.61 11.26
CA THR A 459 -1.67 -12.41 10.74
C THR A 459 -2.69 -11.68 9.87
N ALA A 460 -2.93 -10.40 10.14
CA ALA A 460 -3.65 -9.57 9.19
C ALA A 460 -2.77 -9.43 7.93
N GLY A 461 -3.36 -9.57 6.75
CA GLY A 461 -2.61 -9.59 5.49
C GLY A 461 -3.19 -10.59 4.48
N PRO A 462 -2.77 -10.51 3.21
CA PRO A 462 -3.14 -11.49 2.18
C PRO A 462 -2.65 -12.91 2.48
N ASP A 463 -1.71 -13.05 3.42
CA ASP A 463 -1.17 -14.33 3.92
C ASP A 463 -2.08 -15.00 4.98
N ARG A 464 -3.27 -14.45 5.26
CA ARG A 464 -4.24 -15.03 6.20
C ARG A 464 -4.82 -16.35 5.67
N VAL A 465 -4.68 -17.42 6.45
CA VAL A 465 -5.36 -18.70 6.18
C VAL A 465 -6.87 -18.51 6.35
N LYS A 466 -7.63 -18.68 5.27
CA LYS A 466 -9.09 -18.46 5.24
C LYS A 466 -9.89 -19.46 6.11
N ASP A 467 -9.33 -20.65 6.35
CA ASP A 467 -10.10 -21.79 6.85
C ASP A 467 -9.79 -22.24 8.30
N GLY A 468 -9.05 -21.44 9.07
CA GLY A 468 -8.86 -21.67 10.52
C GLY A 468 -8.19 -23.00 10.92
N THR A 469 -7.74 -23.81 9.95
CA THR A 469 -6.95 -25.01 10.17
C THR A 469 -5.47 -24.60 10.24
N PRO A 470 -4.77 -24.88 11.35
CA PRO A 470 -3.33 -24.62 11.42
C PRO A 470 -2.62 -25.53 10.42
N ALA A 471 -2.25 -24.98 9.26
CA ALA A 471 -1.25 -25.63 8.43
C ALA A 471 0.12 -25.29 9.05
N LEU A 472 1.04 -26.24 9.07
CA LEU A 472 2.44 -25.91 9.30
C LEU A 472 2.89 -25.07 8.09
N SER A 473 3.13 -23.78 8.31
CA SER A 473 3.80 -22.99 7.27
C SER A 473 5.26 -23.43 7.19
N ASP A 474 5.87 -23.27 6.02
CA ASP A 474 7.29 -23.50 5.82
C ASP A 474 7.94 -22.29 5.17
N TRP A 475 9.21 -22.09 5.47
CA TRP A 475 10.05 -21.12 4.79
C TRP A 475 10.94 -21.87 3.81
N GLY A 476 10.88 -21.49 2.54
CA GLY A 476 11.73 -22.02 1.49
C GLY A 476 12.93 -21.12 1.23
N PHE A 477 14.04 -21.76 0.92
CA PHE A 477 15.32 -21.11 0.68
C PHE A 477 16.03 -21.73 -0.53
N GLU A 478 16.68 -20.88 -1.32
CA GLU A 478 17.61 -21.31 -2.37
C GLU A 478 19.04 -21.02 -1.94
N LEU A 479 19.90 -22.03 -2.00
CA LEU A 479 21.35 -21.86 -1.92
C LEU A 479 21.93 -21.89 -3.33
N ALA A 480 22.67 -20.86 -3.70
CA ALA A 480 23.14 -20.66 -5.06
C ALA A 480 24.64 -20.38 -5.12
N GLU A 481 25.32 -20.91 -6.14
CA GLU A 481 26.74 -20.69 -6.45
C GLU A 481 26.90 -20.53 -7.97
N LEU A 482 27.81 -19.67 -8.43
CA LEU A 482 27.92 -19.36 -9.86
C LEU A 482 28.41 -20.59 -10.64
N GLY A 483 27.68 -21.01 -11.67
CA GLY A 483 28.05 -22.10 -12.57
C GLY A 483 28.10 -23.51 -11.95
N SER A 484 27.84 -23.67 -10.65
CA SER A 484 27.86 -24.98 -10.00
C SER A 484 26.78 -25.10 -8.93
N ARG A 485 26.31 -26.34 -8.67
CA ARG A 485 25.32 -26.59 -7.63
C ARG A 485 26.01 -26.71 -6.27
N PRO A 486 25.77 -25.80 -5.31
CA PRO A 486 26.43 -25.84 -4.01
C PRO A 486 25.91 -27.02 -3.17
N GLN A 487 26.81 -27.67 -2.45
CA GLN A 487 26.44 -28.73 -1.52
C GLN A 487 25.79 -28.14 -0.26
N LEU A 488 24.57 -28.60 0.05
CA LEU A 488 23.88 -28.23 1.28
C LEU A 488 24.58 -28.84 2.49
N GLY A 489 24.90 -28.02 3.47
CA GLY A 489 25.44 -28.46 4.76
C GLY A 489 25.98 -27.31 5.58
N LEU A 490 26.51 -27.63 6.75
CA LEU A 490 27.07 -26.63 7.67
C LEU A 490 28.60 -26.52 7.53
N ALA A 491 29.13 -25.36 7.89
CA ALA A 491 30.58 -25.12 7.98
C ALA A 491 31.20 -25.94 9.12
N ALA A 492 32.51 -26.22 9.04
CA ALA A 492 33.20 -26.97 10.09
C ALA A 492 33.33 -26.17 11.40
N ASP A 493 33.43 -24.84 11.27
CA ASP A 493 33.46 -23.85 12.34
C ASP A 493 32.06 -23.28 12.67
N ALA A 494 30.99 -23.93 12.20
CA ALA A 494 29.63 -23.48 12.48
C ALA A 494 29.38 -23.43 13.99
N PRO A 495 28.77 -22.34 14.49
CA PRO A 495 28.44 -22.23 15.91
C PRO A 495 27.38 -23.25 16.29
N ARG A 496 27.17 -23.48 17.60
CA ARG A 496 26.12 -24.38 18.07
C ARG A 496 24.73 -23.81 17.75
N LEU A 497 23.98 -24.50 16.90
CA LEU A 497 22.64 -24.09 16.45
C LEU A 497 21.55 -24.59 17.40
N ARG A 498 20.43 -23.87 17.46
CA ARG A 498 19.27 -24.15 18.32
C ARG A 498 18.27 -25.10 17.66
N SER A 499 18.12 -25.01 16.34
CA SER A 499 17.18 -25.85 15.57
C SER A 499 17.84 -26.58 14.43
N LEU A 500 18.74 -25.94 13.71
CA LEU A 500 19.20 -26.45 12.44
C LEU A 500 20.24 -27.56 12.62
N GLY A 501 20.07 -28.65 11.89
CA GLY A 501 21.01 -29.77 11.85
C GLY A 501 20.97 -30.48 10.50
N MET A 502 22.00 -31.28 10.20
CA MET A 502 22.12 -31.99 8.93
C MET A 502 20.89 -32.87 8.58
N PRO A 503 20.29 -33.64 9.51
CA PRO A 503 19.09 -34.41 9.21
C PRO A 503 17.90 -33.54 8.80
N LEU A 504 17.72 -32.39 9.46
CA LEU A 504 16.63 -31.46 9.18
C LEU A 504 16.84 -30.76 7.82
N LEU A 505 18.06 -30.30 7.52
CA LEU A 505 18.42 -29.74 6.21
C LEU A 505 18.17 -30.74 5.08
N ALA A 506 18.62 -31.98 5.25
CA ALA A 506 18.40 -33.03 4.26
C ALA A 506 16.92 -33.39 4.09
N ALA A 507 16.15 -33.38 5.17
CA ALA A 507 14.70 -33.59 5.12
C ALA A 507 13.98 -32.43 4.42
N GLY A 508 14.36 -31.17 4.72
CA GLY A 508 13.85 -29.97 4.06
C GLY A 508 14.12 -30.00 2.55
N ALA A 509 15.36 -30.26 2.14
CA ALA A 509 15.73 -30.39 0.72
C ALA A 509 14.91 -31.45 -0.02
N ARG A 510 14.76 -32.66 0.54
CA ARG A 510 13.88 -33.69 -0.03
C ARG A 510 12.41 -33.27 -0.03
N GLY A 511 11.99 -32.50 0.97
CA GLY A 511 10.65 -31.98 1.10
C GLY A 511 10.29 -31.04 -0.04
N VAL A 512 11.13 -30.02 -0.25
CA VAL A 512 10.98 -29.04 -1.32
C VAL A 512 11.02 -29.68 -2.69
N GLU A 513 11.95 -30.61 -2.94
CA GLU A 513 12.08 -31.26 -4.24
C GLU A 513 10.78 -31.97 -4.69
N ARG A 514 9.93 -32.42 -3.76
CA ARG A 514 8.62 -33.02 -4.07
C ARG A 514 7.60 -32.02 -4.61
N THR A 515 7.80 -30.72 -4.40
CA THR A 515 6.92 -29.67 -4.92
C THR A 515 7.39 -29.12 -6.26
N ARG A 516 8.46 -29.71 -6.86
CA ARG A 516 9.09 -29.20 -8.08
C ARG A 516 8.12 -29.02 -9.24
N ILE A 517 8.16 -27.81 -9.80
CA ILE A 517 7.50 -27.47 -11.06
C ILE A 517 8.61 -27.24 -12.10
N PRO A 518 8.75 -28.11 -13.11
CA PRO A 518 9.75 -27.95 -14.17
C PRO A 518 9.37 -26.82 -15.12
N ASP A 519 10.38 -26.34 -15.87
CA ASP A 519 10.22 -25.47 -17.05
C ASP A 519 9.45 -24.15 -16.82
N LEU A 520 9.53 -23.59 -15.61
CA LEU A 520 9.04 -22.24 -15.35
C LEU A 520 9.95 -21.19 -16.02
N PRO A 521 9.38 -20.17 -16.67
CA PRO A 521 10.16 -19.06 -17.21
C PRO A 521 10.76 -18.21 -16.07
N PRO A 522 11.95 -17.64 -16.25
CA PRO A 522 12.49 -16.69 -15.28
C PRO A 522 11.66 -15.41 -15.23
N SER A 523 11.70 -14.74 -14.09
CA SER A 523 11.12 -13.42 -13.90
C SER A 523 12.15 -12.34 -14.26
N THR A 524 11.79 -11.40 -15.14
CA THR A 524 12.63 -10.25 -15.47
C THR A 524 11.96 -8.95 -15.01
N LEU A 525 12.67 -7.82 -15.03
CA LEU A 525 12.06 -6.52 -14.71
C LEU A 525 10.91 -6.17 -15.66
N VAL A 526 11.03 -6.57 -16.93
CA VAL A 526 10.01 -6.29 -17.97
C VAL A 526 8.87 -7.31 -17.94
N HIS A 527 9.15 -8.54 -17.47
CA HIS A 527 8.18 -9.63 -17.40
C HIS A 527 8.19 -10.26 -16.00
N PRO A 528 7.57 -9.61 -14.99
CA PRO A 528 7.43 -10.18 -13.66
C PRO A 528 6.52 -11.42 -13.69
N ARG A 529 6.92 -12.53 -13.05
CA ARG A 529 6.22 -13.83 -13.12
C ARG A 529 5.72 -14.37 -11.78
N TYR A 530 5.60 -13.52 -10.76
CA TYR A 530 5.22 -13.93 -9.40
C TYR A 530 3.73 -13.75 -9.07
N THR A 531 2.93 -13.27 -10.03
CA THR A 531 1.50 -12.93 -9.86
C THR A 531 0.56 -13.88 -10.64
N GLU A 532 1.06 -14.98 -11.22
CA GLU A 532 0.31 -15.92 -12.08
C GLU A 532 -0.19 -17.19 -11.35
#